data_AF-A0A8B5XKL9-F1
#
_entry.id   AF-A0A8B5XKL9-F1
#
_cell.length_a   1.000
_cell.length_b   1.000
_cell.length_c   1.000
_cell.angle_alpha   90.00
_cell.angle_beta   90.00
_cell.angle_gamma   90.00
#
_symmetry.space_group_name_H-M   'P 1'
#
loop_
_entity.id
_entity.type
_entity.pdbx_description
1 polymer ?
#
loop_
_entity_poly.entity_id
_entity_poly.type
_entity_poly.pdbx_seq_one_letter_code
_entity_poly.pdbx_strand_id
1 'polypeptide(L)'
;FTGFVYNDPSHDNSQFLFRFGIIHCIADSGVYGLLTKGNTRQYENNTWISAKGKLVNHYHKELKQNLPTLEIDSFTKVDKPENPYVYRAF
;
A
#
# COMPACT_ATOMS: atom_id res chain seq x y z
N PHE A 1 -5.19 -2.72 -6.74
CA PHE A 1 -5.23 -2.45 -5.29
C PHE A 1 -5.38 -0.95 -5.08
N THR A 2 -6.29 -0.51 -4.22
CA THR A 2 -6.54 0.92 -3.97
C THR A 2 -6.22 1.24 -2.52
N GLY A 3 -5.48 2.31 -2.27
CA GLY A 3 -5.07 2.73 -0.94
C GLY A 3 -4.53 4.16 -0.91
N PHE A 4 -4.03 4.56 0.25
CA PHE A 4 -3.29 5.81 0.41
C PHE A 4 -1.78 5.56 0.45
N VAL A 5 -1.02 6.50 -0.09
CA VAL A 5 0.43 6.40 -0.20
C VAL A 5 1.10 6.70 1.14
N TYR A 6 2.09 5.89 1.48
CA TYR A 6 3.07 6.16 2.51
C TYR A 6 4.47 5.92 1.92
N ASN A 7 5.23 6.99 1.70
CA ASN A 7 6.58 6.91 1.18
C ASN A 7 7.52 6.31 2.24
N ASP A 8 8.32 5.31 1.86
CA ASP A 8 9.29 4.71 2.77
C ASP A 8 10.44 5.69 3.02
N PRO A 9 10.64 6.20 4.26
CA PRO A 9 11.70 7.15 4.56
C PRO A 9 13.11 6.55 4.39
N SER A 10 13.23 5.22 4.31
CA SER A 10 14.52 4.53 4.13
C SER A 10 14.87 4.30 2.66
N HIS A 11 13.90 4.44 1.75
CA HIS A 11 14.04 4.06 0.34
C HIS A 11 13.23 4.97 -0.58
N ASP A 12 13.87 5.98 -1.13
CA ASP A 12 13.23 7.02 -1.95
C ASP A 12 12.38 6.48 -3.11
N ASN A 13 12.74 5.33 -3.70
CA ASN A 13 12.02 4.74 -4.85
C ASN A 13 10.97 3.70 -4.47
N SER A 14 10.61 3.60 -3.20
CA SER A 14 9.59 2.68 -2.74
C SER A 14 8.57 3.37 -1.85
N GLN A 15 7.33 2.93 -2.00
CA GLN A 15 6.23 3.43 -1.18
C GLN A 15 5.31 2.25 -0.88
N PHE A 16 4.63 2.35 0.25
CA PHE A 16 3.56 1.46 0.61
C PHE A 16 2.23 2.04 0.15
N LEU A 17 1.36 1.16 -0.32
CA LEU A 17 -0.04 1.49 -0.56
C LEU A 17 -0.87 0.84 0.54
N PHE A 18 -1.45 1.65 1.42
CA PHE A 18 -2.12 1.19 2.63
C PHE A 18 -3.63 1.38 2.59
N ARG A 19 -4.32 0.56 3.38
CA ARG A 19 -5.73 0.70 3.74
C ARG A 19 -5.87 0.55 5.25
N PHE A 20 -6.85 1.24 5.84
CA PHE A 20 -7.16 1.10 7.26
C PHE A 20 -7.94 -0.19 7.48
N GLY A 21 -7.33 -1.14 8.18
CA GLY A 21 -7.94 -2.40 8.56
C GLY A 21 -8.65 -2.33 9.88
N ILE A 22 -9.81 -2.97 9.99
CA ILE A 22 -10.48 -3.25 11.27
C ILE A 22 -10.58 -4.76 11.43
N ILE A 23 -10.12 -5.28 12.57
CA ILE A 23 -10.22 -6.70 12.92
C ILE A 23 -11.43 -6.95 13.83
N HIS A 24 -11.56 -6.19 14.93
CA HIS A 24 -12.65 -6.38 15.91
C HIS A 24 -13.32 -5.07 16.33
N CYS A 25 -12.57 -3.98 16.50
CA CYS A 25 -13.13 -2.63 16.66
C CYS A 25 -12.21 -1.55 16.07
N ILE A 26 -12.69 -0.29 16.02
CA ILE A 26 -11.88 0.84 15.51
C ILE A 26 -10.62 1.06 16.36
N ALA A 27 -10.66 0.74 17.65
CA ALA A 27 -9.47 0.83 18.52
C ALA A 27 -8.40 -0.21 18.13
N ASP A 28 -8.79 -1.31 17.50
CA ASP A 28 -7.87 -2.32 16.93
C ASP A 28 -7.54 -2.03 15.46
N SER A 29 -7.78 -0.80 14.99
CA SER A 29 -7.50 -0.46 13.60
C SER A 29 -6.01 -0.23 13.37
N GLY A 30 -5.52 -0.81 12.28
CA GLY A 30 -4.14 -0.64 11.82
C GLY A 30 -4.12 -0.37 10.33
N VAL A 31 -2.93 -0.26 9.75
CA VAL A 31 -2.77 -0.21 8.30
C VAL A 31 -2.30 -1.56 7.78
N TYR A 32 -2.84 -1.97 6.65
CA TYR A 32 -2.30 -3.08 5.88
C TYR A 32 -2.20 -2.70 4.43
N GLY A 33 -1.28 -3.32 3.73
CA GLY A 33 -1.00 -2.93 2.36
C GLY A 33 0.14 -3.69 1.74
N LEU A 34 0.56 -3.20 0.58
CA LEU A 34 1.60 -3.78 -0.22
C LEU A 34 2.72 -2.77 -0.42
N LEU A 35 3.96 -3.25 -0.36
CA LEU A 35 5.09 -2.52 -0.90
C LEU A 35 4.89 -2.39 -2.41
N THR A 36 5.13 -1.20 -2.97
CA THR A 36 5.05 -0.97 -4.41
C THR A 36 6.42 -0.59 -4.94
N LYS A 37 6.76 -1.12 -6.12
CA LYS A 37 8.03 -0.86 -6.83
C LYS A 37 7.77 -0.58 -8.30
N GLY A 38 8.75 0.05 -8.96
CA GLY A 38 8.65 0.43 -10.37
C GLY A 38 7.82 1.69 -10.59
N ASN A 39 7.59 2.48 -9.54
CA ASN A 39 6.85 3.73 -9.64
C ASN A 39 7.62 4.73 -10.51
N THR A 40 7.07 5.05 -11.68
CA THR A 40 7.56 6.14 -12.55
C THR A 40 7.18 7.52 -12.02
N ARG A 41 6.24 7.57 -11.08
CA ARG A 41 5.73 8.78 -10.43
C ARG A 41 5.56 8.54 -8.95
N GLN A 42 6.00 9.51 -8.15
CA GLN A 42 5.77 9.51 -6.71
C GLN A 42 4.59 10.42 -6.38
N TYR A 43 3.85 10.03 -5.34
CA TYR A 43 2.76 10.81 -4.80
C TYR A 43 3.08 11.17 -3.35
N GLU A 44 2.57 12.29 -2.89
CA GLU A 44 2.72 12.70 -1.49
C GLU A 44 2.00 11.73 -0.56
N ASN A 45 2.48 11.65 0.69
CA ASN A 45 1.85 10.86 1.73
C ASN A 45 0.35 11.21 1.85
N ASN A 46 -0.48 10.21 2.14
CA ASN A 46 -1.94 10.28 2.23
C ASN A 46 -2.67 10.49 0.90
N THR A 47 -1.98 10.54 -0.25
CA THR A 47 -2.64 10.56 -1.56
C THR A 47 -3.31 9.22 -1.84
N TRP A 48 -4.59 9.24 -2.22
CA TRP A 48 -5.31 8.04 -2.62
C TRP A 48 -5.06 7.71 -4.09
N ILE A 49 -4.64 6.47 -4.34
CA ILE A 49 -4.39 5.95 -5.68
C ILE A 49 -4.96 4.54 -5.84
N SER A 50 -5.35 4.20 -7.06
CA SER A 50 -5.56 2.83 -7.50
C SER A 50 -4.36 2.38 -8.33
N ALA A 51 -3.72 1.31 -7.90
CA ALA A 51 -2.56 0.70 -8.53
C ALA A 51 -2.93 -0.63 -9.18
N LYS A 52 -2.46 -0.86 -10.40
CA LYS A 52 -2.55 -2.14 -11.11
C LYS A 52 -1.15 -2.58 -11.51
N GLY A 53 -0.90 -3.87 -11.40
CA GLY A 53 0.44 -4.42 -11.54
C GLY A 53 0.48 -5.91 -11.31
N LYS A 54 1.70 -6.45 -11.31
CA LYS A 54 1.99 -7.86 -11.01
C LYS A 54 2.39 -8.02 -9.55
N LEU A 55 1.80 -9.00 -8.86
CA LEU A 55 2.21 -9.36 -7.51
C LEU A 55 3.42 -10.31 -7.57
N VAL A 56 4.52 -9.92 -6.95
CA VAL A 56 5.79 -10.66 -6.94
C VAL A 56 6.34 -10.70 -5.53
N ASN A 57 6.89 -11.84 -5.11
CA ASN A 57 7.60 -11.93 -3.83
C ASN A 57 9.03 -11.42 -3.98
N HIS A 58 9.37 -10.41 -3.20
CA HIS A 58 10.72 -9.85 -3.13
C HIS A 58 11.30 -10.06 -1.73
N TYR A 59 12.56 -10.45 -1.65
CA TYR A 59 13.26 -10.51 -0.37
C TYR A 59 13.59 -9.10 0.12
N HIS A 60 13.03 -8.71 1.25
CA HIS A 60 13.28 -7.43 1.91
C HIS A 60 14.43 -7.61 2.91
N LYS A 61 15.54 -6.89 2.70
CA LYS A 61 16.81 -7.14 3.41
C LYS A 61 16.73 -6.76 4.89
N GLU A 62 16.09 -5.64 5.17
CA GLU A 62 15.95 -5.01 6.49
C GLU A 62 15.04 -5.84 7.39
N LEU A 63 13.92 -6.31 6.84
CA LEU A 63 12.95 -7.16 7.53
C LEU A 63 13.35 -8.64 7.50
N LYS A 64 14.37 -9.01 6.71
CA LYS A 64 14.86 -10.39 6.51
C LYS A 64 13.74 -11.38 6.13
N GLN A 65 12.80 -10.93 5.32
CA GLN A 65 11.60 -11.69 4.95
C GLN A 65 11.24 -11.48 3.48
N ASN A 66 10.57 -12.47 2.89
CA ASN A 66 9.95 -12.31 1.57
C ASN A 66 8.63 -11.54 1.73
N LEU A 67 8.54 -10.38 1.11
CA LEU A 67 7.34 -9.56 1.10
C LEU A 67 6.62 -9.66 -0.24
N PRO A 68 5.29 -9.82 -0.23
CA PRO A 68 4.50 -9.59 -1.43
C PRO A 68 4.61 -8.11 -1.82
N THR A 69 5.15 -7.87 -3.01
CA THR A 69 5.38 -6.54 -3.57
C THR A 69 4.58 -6.42 -4.86
N LEU A 70 3.90 -5.30 -5.04
CA LEU A 70 3.21 -4.97 -6.27
C LEU A 70 4.18 -4.22 -7.20
N GLU A 71 4.59 -4.87 -8.28
CA GLU A 71 5.31 -4.24 -9.39
C GLU A 71 4.29 -3.50 -10.26
N ILE A 72 4.43 -2.19 -10.36
CA ILE A 72 3.38 -1.30 -10.85
C ILE A 72 3.45 -1.17 -12.37
N ASP A 73 2.34 -1.50 -13.04
CA ASP A 73 2.14 -1.22 -14.47
C ASP A 73 1.49 0.15 -14.67
N SER A 74 0.55 0.51 -13.79
CA SER A 74 -0.18 1.78 -13.86
C SER A 74 -0.75 2.19 -12.51
N PHE A 75 -0.88 3.51 -12.33
CA PHE A 75 -1.57 4.11 -11.19
C PHE A 75 -2.56 5.17 -11.69
N THR A 76 -3.65 5.34 -10.95
CA THR A 76 -4.62 6.41 -11.16
C THR A 76 -4.91 7.06 -9.82
N LYS A 77 -4.82 8.39 -9.76
CA LYS A 77 -5.23 9.14 -8.57
C LYS A 77 -6.74 9.01 -8.43
N VAL A 78 -7.20 8.70 -7.23
CA VAL A 78 -8.62 8.57 -6.91
C VAL A 78 -8.94 9.40 -5.68
N ASP A 79 -10.22 9.73 -5.49
CA ASP A 79 -10.66 10.40 -4.28
C ASP A 79 -10.62 9.43 -3.09
N LYS A 80 -10.46 10.00 -1.89
CA LYS A 80 -10.57 9.23 -0.65
C LYS A 80 -11.97 8.59 -0.61
N PRO A 81 -12.07 7.27 -0.43
CA PRO A 81 -13.36 6.61 -0.27
C PRO A 81 -14.16 7.20 0.89
N GLU A 82 -15.48 7.16 0.76
CA GLU A 82 -16.41 7.54 1.84
C GLU A 82 -16.15 6.68 3.09
N ASN A 83 -16.04 5.36 2.91
CA ASN A 83 -15.54 4.44 3.92
C ASN A 83 -14.07 4.06 3.66
N PRO A 84 -13.11 4.60 4.42
CA PRO A 84 -11.69 4.31 4.24
C PRO A 84 -11.29 2.95 4.85
N TYR A 85 -12.17 2.33 5.65
CA TYR A 85 -11.90 1.10 6.35
C TYR A 85 -12.24 -0.13 5.51
N VAL A 86 -11.51 -1.20 5.79
CA VAL A 86 -11.66 -2.48 5.13
C VAL A 86 -11.57 -3.58 6.18
N TYR A 87 -12.53 -4.49 6.14
CA TYR A 87 -12.74 -5.51 7.15
C TYR A 87 -12.09 -6.81 6.69
N ARG A 88 -11.58 -7.59 7.65
CA ARG A 88 -11.15 -8.96 7.36
C ARG A 88 -12.39 -9.78 6.97
N ALA A 89 -12.43 -10.28 5.74
CA ALA A 89 -13.41 -11.28 5.34
C ALA A 89 -12.99 -12.64 5.93
N PHE A 90 -13.94 -13.37 6.51
CA PHE A 90 -13.75 -14.72 7.03
C PHE A 90 -14.09 -15.77 5.97
#